data_AF-A0A534NHA5-F1
#
_entry.id   AF-A0A534NHA5-F1
#
_cell.length_a   1.000
_cell.length_b   1.000
_cell.length_c   1.000
_cell.angle_alpha   90.00
_cell.angle_beta   90.00
_cell.angle_gamma   90.00
#
_symmetry.space_group_name_H-M   'P 1'
#
loop_
_entity.id
_entity.type
_entity.pdbx_description
1 polymer ?
#
loop_
_entity_poly.entity_id
_entity_poly.type
_entity_poly.pdbx_seq_one_letter_code
_entity_poly.pdbx_strand_id
1 'polypeptide(L)'
;MPVLVDGEVVVYESAIINEYLEERYPEPSLMPKSLGLRARARIWIDFCNTRLQAAGGDVAHGREVETAKEKLREHLKTLDKQMAGRNHLIGDYSLADITYVPFFTRQQRYGVTIDQSFPNLKQWLDRLLSRPAVKSTL
;
A
#
# COMPACT_ATOMS: atom_id res chain seq x y z
N MET A 1 10.34 12.81 1.17
CA MET A 1 10.46 11.62 0.30
C MET A 1 11.62 10.76 0.80
N PRO A 2 11.52 9.42 0.79
CA PRO A 2 12.62 8.55 1.18
C PRO A 2 13.70 8.47 0.10
N VAL A 3 14.95 8.27 0.53
CA VAL A 3 16.12 7.99 -0.33
C VAL A 3 16.89 6.85 0.33
N LEU A 4 17.33 5.87 -0.46
CA LEU A 4 18.23 4.80 -0.06
C LEU A 4 19.63 5.10 -0.62
N VAL A 5 20.65 4.94 0.21
CA VAL A 5 22.06 5.01 -0.18
C VAL A 5 22.71 3.67 0.16
N ASP A 6 23.18 2.92 -0.84
CA ASP A 6 23.95 1.68 -0.69
C ASP A 6 25.28 1.83 -1.44
N GLY A 7 26.34 2.18 -0.71
CA GLY A 7 27.63 2.54 -1.29
C GLY A 7 27.52 3.77 -2.21
N GLU A 8 27.87 3.58 -3.48
CA GLU A 8 27.75 4.61 -4.53
C GLU A 8 26.35 4.67 -5.16
N VAL A 9 25.47 3.70 -4.85
CA VAL A 9 24.12 3.64 -5.40
C VAL A 9 23.18 4.54 -4.60
N VAL A 10 22.52 5.47 -5.28
CA VAL A 10 21.48 6.33 -4.70
C VAL A 10 20.15 6.03 -5.38
N VAL A 11 19.18 5.51 -4.63
CA VAL A 11 17.85 5.16 -5.14
C VAL A 11 16.79 6.04 -4.47
N TYR A 12 15.94 6.65 -5.29
CA TYR A 12 14.75 7.39 -4.86
C TYR A 12 13.51 6.77 -5.54
N GLU A 13 12.33 7.23 -5.14
CA GLU A 13 11.02 6.58 -5.34
C GLU A 13 10.81 5.34 -4.47
N SER A 14 9.79 5.35 -3.62
CA SER A 14 9.55 4.29 -2.63
C SER A 14 9.33 2.91 -3.25
N ALA A 15 8.61 2.83 -4.38
CA ALA A 15 8.42 1.57 -5.08
C ALA A 15 9.73 1.03 -5.67
N ILE A 16 10.59 1.91 -6.18
CA ILE A 16 11.87 1.52 -6.78
C ILE A 16 12.88 1.15 -5.68
N ILE A 17 12.87 1.85 -4.55
CA ILE A 17 13.62 1.45 -3.34
C ILE A 17 13.21 0.03 -2.92
N ASN A 18 11.91 -0.27 -2.88
CA ASN A 18 11.43 -1.59 -2.50
C ASN A 18 11.84 -2.68 -3.51
N GLU A 19 11.81 -2.39 -4.82
CA GLU A 19 12.29 -3.34 -5.84
C GLU A 19 13.80 -3.55 -5.73
N TYR A 20 14.57 -2.48 -5.51
CA TYR A 20 16.01 -2.59 -5.28
C TYR A 20 16.32 -3.47 -4.07
N LEU A 21 15.60 -3.27 -2.95
CA LEU A 21 15.79 -4.08 -1.75
C LEU A 21 15.42 -5.56 -1.96
N GLU A 22 14.35 -5.84 -2.72
CA GLU A 22 13.96 -7.21 -3.10
C GLU A 22 15.04 -7.92 -3.92
N GLU A 23 15.72 -7.20 -4.82
CA GLU A 23 16.79 -7.77 -5.65
C GLU A 23 18.13 -7.86 -4.88
N ARG A 24 18.43 -6.85 -4.07
CA ARG A 24 19.67 -6.74 -3.29
C ARG A 24 19.72 -7.70 -2.11
N TYR A 25 18.57 -8.00 -1.52
CA TYR A 25 18.37 -8.88 -0.38
C TYR A 25 17.21 -9.86 -0.66
N PRO A 26 17.46 -10.92 -1.46
CA PRO A 26 16.39 -11.78 -1.99
C PRO A 26 15.70 -12.67 -0.94
N GLU A 27 16.20 -12.70 0.30
CA GLU A 27 15.65 -13.53 1.36
C GLU A 27 15.35 -12.70 2.63
N PRO A 28 14.10 -12.71 3.14
CA PRO A 28 12.93 -13.38 2.55
C PRO A 28 12.40 -12.63 1.31
N SER A 29 12.00 -13.36 0.27
CA SER A 29 11.37 -12.74 -0.90
C SER A 29 9.99 -12.17 -0.56
N LEU A 30 9.76 -10.91 -0.93
CA LEU A 30 8.52 -10.16 -0.73
C LEU A 30 7.77 -9.93 -2.04
N MET A 31 8.12 -10.64 -3.11
CA MET A 31 7.36 -10.65 -4.35
C MET A 31 7.00 -12.07 -4.79
N PRO A 32 5.85 -12.28 -5.44
CA PRO A 32 5.53 -13.60 -5.99
C PRO A 32 6.62 -14.10 -6.95
N LYS A 33 6.75 -15.43 -7.09
CA LYS A 33 7.67 -16.03 -8.09
C LYS A 33 7.04 -16.13 -9.48
N SER A 34 5.72 -16.36 -9.55
CA SER A 34 4.99 -16.44 -10.82
C SER A 34 4.95 -15.10 -11.54
N LEU A 35 5.31 -15.09 -12.83
CA LEU A 35 5.28 -13.88 -13.68
C LEU A 35 3.92 -13.17 -13.64
N GLY A 36 2.82 -13.93 -13.74
CA GLY A 36 1.48 -13.38 -13.72
C GLY A 36 1.11 -12.77 -12.36
N LEU A 37 1.51 -13.40 -11.26
CA LEU A 37 1.28 -12.86 -9.92
C LEU A 37 2.16 -11.64 -9.65
N ARG A 38 3.41 -11.62 -10.11
CA ARG A 38 4.29 -10.44 -10.04
C ARG A 38 3.71 -9.24 -10.77
N ALA A 39 3.21 -9.44 -11.99
CA ALA A 39 2.57 -8.37 -12.76
C ALA A 39 1.35 -7.83 -12.01
N ARG A 40 0.50 -8.70 -11.45
CA ARG A 40 -0.66 -8.29 -10.65
C ARG A 40 -0.27 -7.55 -9.36
N ALA A 41 0.78 -8.00 -8.67
CA ALA A 41 1.31 -7.32 -7.50
C ALA A 41 1.74 -5.87 -7.84
N ARG A 42 2.48 -5.70 -8.95
CA ARG A 42 2.89 -4.38 -9.44
C ARG A 42 1.73 -3.47 -9.82
N ILE A 43 0.68 -4.00 -10.45
CA ILE A 43 -0.55 -3.24 -10.74
C ILE A 43 -1.16 -2.67 -9.45
N TRP A 44 -1.17 -3.45 -8.37
CA TRP A 44 -1.71 -2.98 -7.09
C TRP A 44 -0.78 -2.04 -6.33
N ILE A 45 0.54 -2.16 -6.51
CA ILE A 45 1.51 -1.16 -6.02
C ILE A 45 1.29 0.16 -6.73
N ASP A 46 1.18 0.13 -8.06
CA ASP A 46 0.88 1.32 -8.87
C ASP A 46 -0.46 1.94 -8.47
N PHE A 47 -1.52 1.15 -8.30
CA PHE A 47 -2.82 1.63 -7.84
C PHE A 47 -2.72 2.40 -6.52
N CYS A 48 -1.91 1.92 -5.57
CA CYS A 48 -1.67 2.63 -4.31
C CYS A 48 -1.02 4.00 -4.57
N ASN A 49 0.07 4.01 -5.34
CA ASN A 49 0.91 5.18 -5.54
C ASN A 49 0.23 6.26 -6.40
N THR A 50 -0.45 5.86 -7.48
CA THR A 50 -0.98 6.79 -8.47
C THR A 50 -2.43 7.20 -8.20
N ARG A 51 -3.18 6.40 -7.44
CA ARG A 51 -4.61 6.66 -7.18
C ARG A 51 -4.90 6.92 -5.72
N LEU A 52 -4.62 5.95 -4.85
CA LEU A 52 -4.98 6.04 -3.44
C LEU A 52 -4.22 7.19 -2.73
N GLN A 53 -2.90 7.23 -2.92
CA GLN A 53 -2.04 8.27 -2.35
C GLN A 53 -2.29 9.64 -2.98
N ALA A 54 -2.61 9.70 -4.27
CA ALA A 54 -2.98 10.96 -4.93
C ALA A 54 -4.25 11.56 -4.32
N ALA A 55 -5.33 10.76 -4.22
CA ALA A 55 -6.59 11.21 -3.64
C ALA A 55 -6.44 11.59 -2.15
N GLY A 56 -5.76 10.77 -1.35
CA GLY A 56 -5.46 11.12 0.05
C GLY A 56 -4.57 12.35 0.17
N GLY A 57 -3.61 12.52 -0.74
CA GLY A 57 -2.77 13.70 -0.84
C GLY A 57 -3.56 14.97 -1.11
N ASP A 58 -4.53 14.93 -2.03
CA ASP A 58 -5.39 16.07 -2.32
C ASP A 58 -6.24 16.47 -1.09
N VAL A 59 -6.82 15.49 -0.39
CA VAL A 59 -7.51 15.75 0.90
C VAL A 59 -6.56 16.40 1.91
N ALA A 60 -5.37 15.81 2.10
CA ALA A 60 -4.40 16.27 3.10
C ALA A 60 -3.86 17.69 2.85
N HIS A 61 -3.89 18.17 1.61
CA HIS A 61 -3.41 19.50 1.23
C HIS A 61 -4.54 20.48 0.91
N GLY A 62 -5.81 20.11 1.15
CA GLY A 62 -6.94 21.00 0.94
C GLY A 62 -7.29 21.26 -0.54
N ARG A 63 -6.91 20.39 -1.46
CA ARG A 63 -7.18 20.53 -2.90
C ARG A 63 -8.45 19.77 -3.28
N GLU A 64 -9.44 20.46 -3.85
CA GLU A 64 -10.68 19.83 -4.36
C GLU A 64 -11.28 18.81 -3.37
N VAL A 65 -11.31 19.16 -2.07
CA VAL A 65 -11.41 18.20 -0.95
C VAL A 65 -12.60 17.24 -1.07
N GLU A 66 -13.78 17.74 -1.47
CA GLU A 66 -14.97 16.89 -1.58
C GLU A 66 -14.83 15.88 -2.72
N THR A 67 -14.38 16.31 -3.89
CA THR A 67 -14.07 15.41 -5.02
C THR A 67 -12.95 14.43 -4.66
N ALA A 68 -11.93 14.87 -3.93
CA ALA A 68 -10.84 14.01 -3.48
C ALA A 68 -11.32 12.94 -2.49
N LYS A 69 -12.21 13.28 -1.55
CA LYS A 69 -12.85 12.31 -0.63
C LYS A 69 -13.71 11.30 -1.37
N GLU A 70 -14.47 11.72 -2.38
CA GLU A 70 -15.27 10.83 -3.22
C GLU A 70 -14.37 9.82 -3.97
N LYS A 71 -13.33 10.30 -4.65
CA LYS A 71 -12.34 9.44 -5.33
C LYS A 71 -11.68 8.47 -4.36
N LEU A 72 -11.26 8.97 -3.20
CA LEU A 72 -10.65 8.14 -2.16
C LEU A 72 -11.63 7.06 -1.70
N ARG A 73 -12.90 7.40 -1.43
CA ARG A 73 -13.94 6.43 -1.05
C ARG A 73 -14.14 5.36 -2.14
N GLU A 74 -14.15 5.74 -3.41
CA GLU A 74 -14.25 4.77 -4.52
C GLU A 74 -13.02 3.85 -4.59
N HIS A 75 -11.80 4.36 -4.41
CA HIS A 75 -10.60 3.53 -4.35
C HIS A 75 -10.61 2.55 -3.18
N LEU A 76 -11.14 2.95 -2.01
CA LEU A 76 -11.33 2.08 -0.87
C LEU A 76 -12.37 0.98 -1.15
N LYS A 77 -13.47 1.31 -1.86
CA LYS A 77 -14.45 0.29 -2.32
C LYS A 77 -13.81 -0.72 -3.28
N THR A 78 -12.97 -0.26 -4.20
CA THR A 78 -12.22 -1.15 -5.11
C THR A 78 -11.33 -2.09 -4.32
N LEU A 79 -10.63 -1.59 -3.31
CA LEU A 79 -9.74 -2.37 -2.46
C LEU A 79 -10.49 -3.36 -1.58
N ASP A 80 -11.63 -2.97 -1.00
CA ASP A 80 -12.49 -3.87 -0.24
C ASP A 80 -12.99 -5.06 -1.08
N LYS A 81 -13.47 -4.77 -2.30
CA LYS A 81 -13.86 -5.82 -3.26
C LYS A 81 -12.68 -6.73 -3.62
N GLN A 82 -11.48 -6.16 -3.79
CA GLN A 82 -10.29 -6.96 -4.02
C GLN A 82 -9.93 -7.83 -2.82
N MET A 83 -10.22 -7.41 -1.59
CA MET A 83 -9.92 -8.22 -0.40
C MET A 83 -10.97 -9.30 -0.10
N ALA A 84 -12.11 -9.32 -0.81
CA ALA A 84 -13.16 -10.31 -0.60
C ALA A 84 -12.62 -11.75 -0.77
N GLY A 85 -12.70 -12.54 0.31
CA GLY A 85 -12.21 -13.92 0.36
C GLY A 85 -10.68 -14.06 0.33
N ARG A 86 -9.92 -12.99 0.60
CA ARG A 86 -8.44 -12.99 0.51
C ARG A 86 -7.78 -12.60 1.82
N ASN A 87 -6.65 -13.24 2.11
CA ASN A 87 -5.79 -12.88 3.24
C ASN A 87 -4.78 -11.78 2.89
N HIS A 88 -4.25 -11.84 1.66
CA HIS A 88 -3.28 -10.91 1.07
C HIS A 88 -3.77 -10.44 -0.29
N LEU A 89 -3.21 -9.32 -0.76
CA LEU A 89 -3.73 -8.64 -1.94
C LEU A 89 -3.59 -9.49 -3.21
N ILE A 90 -2.44 -10.14 -3.39
CA ILE A 90 -2.12 -11.03 -4.52
C ILE A 90 -1.27 -12.23 -4.04
N GLY A 91 -1.88 -13.41 -3.98
CA GLY A 91 -1.18 -14.63 -3.54
C GLY A 91 -0.82 -14.56 -2.06
N ASP A 92 0.47 -14.69 -1.75
CA ASP A 92 1.02 -14.58 -0.40
C ASP A 92 1.34 -13.11 -0.03
N TYR A 93 1.70 -12.88 1.23
CA TYR A 93 2.13 -11.56 1.72
C TYR A 93 3.30 -11.02 0.90
N SER A 94 3.16 -9.80 0.38
CA SER A 94 4.15 -9.22 -0.53
C SER A 94 4.29 -7.70 -0.39
N LEU A 95 5.16 -7.10 -1.21
CA LEU A 95 5.26 -5.65 -1.38
C LEU A 95 3.91 -5.02 -1.78
N ALA A 96 3.04 -5.77 -2.46
CA ALA A 96 1.69 -5.32 -2.79
C ALA A 96 0.81 -5.11 -1.56
N ASP A 97 1.09 -5.77 -0.44
CA ASP A 97 0.45 -5.50 0.84
C ASP A 97 1.16 -4.36 1.58
N ILE A 98 2.49 -4.42 1.63
CA ILE A 98 3.34 -3.49 2.40
C ILE A 98 3.15 -2.04 1.94
N THR A 99 3.01 -1.81 0.63
CA THR A 99 2.89 -0.47 0.05
C THR A 99 1.72 0.36 0.61
N TYR A 100 0.69 -0.30 1.18
CA TYR A 100 -0.48 0.36 1.76
C TYR A 100 -0.31 0.75 3.23
N VAL A 101 0.66 0.16 3.94
CA VAL A 101 0.84 0.38 5.38
C VAL A 101 1.08 1.86 5.73
N PRO A 102 1.99 2.60 5.06
CA PRO A 102 2.22 4.01 5.39
C PRO A 102 0.99 4.90 5.14
N PHE A 103 0.12 4.51 4.20
CA PHE A 103 -1.12 5.23 3.94
C PHE A 103 -2.09 5.05 5.10
N PHE A 104 -2.39 3.81 5.49
CA PHE A 104 -3.42 3.55 6.51
C PHE A 104 -3.00 3.92 7.93
N THR A 105 -1.71 3.86 8.25
CA THR A 105 -1.19 4.38 9.53
C THR A 105 -1.41 5.88 9.69
N ARG A 106 -1.63 6.60 8.57
CA ARG A 106 -1.88 8.05 8.52
C ARG A 106 -3.31 8.39 8.14
N GLN A 107 -4.26 7.45 8.23
CA GLN A 107 -5.65 7.62 7.75
C GLN A 107 -6.36 8.88 8.30
N GLN A 108 -6.04 9.29 9.53
CA GLN A 108 -6.57 10.52 10.14
C GLN A 108 -6.25 11.79 9.34
N ARG A 109 -5.09 11.83 8.67
CA ARG A 109 -4.68 12.95 7.79
C ARG A 109 -5.56 13.09 6.55
N TYR A 110 -6.22 12.00 6.15
CA TYR A 110 -7.04 11.95 4.95
C TYR A 110 -8.54 12.04 5.26
N GLY A 111 -8.93 12.25 6.53
CA GLY A 111 -10.34 12.28 6.93
C GLY A 111 -11.08 10.98 6.65
N VAL A 112 -10.36 9.85 6.62
CA VAL A 112 -10.91 8.52 6.36
C VAL A 112 -10.81 7.66 7.60
N THR A 113 -11.89 6.95 7.88
CA THR A 113 -11.93 5.86 8.85
C THR A 113 -12.28 4.58 8.11
N ILE A 114 -11.43 3.55 8.24
CA ILE A 114 -11.75 2.21 7.75
C ILE A 114 -12.61 1.50 8.80
N ASP A 115 -13.92 1.56 8.59
CA ASP A 115 -14.94 0.99 9.48
C ASP A 115 -15.66 -0.22 8.85
N GLN A 116 -16.83 -0.55 9.38
CA GLN A 116 -17.65 -1.67 8.91
C GLN A 116 -18.22 -1.50 7.50
N SER A 117 -18.13 -0.31 6.90
CA SER A 117 -18.49 -0.10 5.49
C SER A 117 -17.47 -0.70 4.52
N PHE A 118 -16.30 -1.10 5.00
CA PHE A 118 -15.27 -1.81 4.24
C PHE A 118 -14.78 -3.06 5.00
N PRO A 119 -15.63 -4.09 5.17
CA PRO A 119 -15.33 -5.20 6.09
C PRO A 119 -14.13 -6.04 5.67
N ASN A 120 -13.88 -6.23 4.38
CA ASN A 120 -12.76 -7.03 3.88
C ASN A 120 -11.44 -6.25 4.01
N LEU A 121 -11.47 -4.97 3.63
CA LEU A 121 -10.36 -4.05 3.79
C LEU A 121 -10.00 -3.87 5.26
N LYS A 122 -10.99 -3.72 6.14
CA LYS A 122 -10.77 -3.60 7.58
C LYS A 122 -10.04 -4.82 8.13
N GLN A 123 -10.53 -6.03 7.84
CA GLN A 123 -9.88 -7.27 8.29
C GLN A 123 -8.45 -7.41 7.76
N TRP A 124 -8.21 -7.03 6.51
CA TRP A 124 -6.87 -7.02 5.94
C TRP A 124 -5.97 -6.00 6.62
N LEU A 125 -6.44 -4.78 6.85
CA LEU A 125 -5.69 -3.75 7.55
C LEU A 125 -5.34 -4.17 8.98
N ASP A 126 -6.29 -4.73 9.73
CA ASP A 126 -6.06 -5.26 11.07
C ASP A 126 -4.95 -6.33 11.06
N ARG A 127 -4.95 -7.23 10.05
CA ARG A 127 -3.87 -8.20 9.86
C ARG A 127 -2.52 -7.52 9.58
N LEU A 128 -2.47 -6.54 8.68
CA LEU A 128 -1.22 -5.84 8.36
C LEU A 128 -0.65 -5.11 9.57
N LEU A 129 -1.47 -4.34 10.29
CA LEU A 129 -1.06 -3.57 11.46
C LEU A 129 -0.71 -4.46 12.67
N SER A 130 -1.19 -5.70 12.71
CA SER A 130 -0.85 -6.63 13.79
C SER A 130 0.57 -7.23 13.67
N ARG A 131 1.21 -7.14 12.49
CA ARG A 131 2.53 -7.73 12.23
C ARG A 131 3.62 -7.05 13.06
N PRO A 132 4.54 -7.81 13.70
CA PRO A 132 5.62 -7.24 14.51
C PRO A 132 6.46 -6.19 13.76
N ALA A 133 6.83 -6.47 12.50
CA ALA A 133 7.62 -5.57 11.67
C ALA A 133 6.89 -4.25 11.33
N VAL A 134 5.56 -4.25 11.30
CA VAL A 134 4.77 -3.02 11.12
C VAL A 134 4.64 -2.29 12.46
N LYS A 135 4.32 -3.00 13.54
CA LYS A 135 4.20 -2.42 14.88
C LYS A 135 5.47 -1.70 15.33
N SER A 136 6.65 -2.18 14.96
CA SER A 136 7.91 -1.51 15.28
C SER A 136 8.14 -0.18 14.54
N THR A 137 7.25 0.21 13.63
CA THR A 137 7.32 1.44 12.84
C THR A 137 6.23 2.47 13.17
N LEU A 138 5.29 2.11 14.07
CA LEU A 138 4.20 2.98 14.54
C LEU A 138 4.66 3.86 15.70
#